data_AF-A0A9X9F3W9-F1
#
_entry.id   AF-A0A9X9F3W9-F1
#
_cell.length_a   1.000
_cell.length_b   1.000
_cell.length_c   1.000
_cell.angle_alpha   90.00
_cell.angle_beta   90.00
_cell.angle_gamma   90.00
#
_symmetry.space_group_name_H-M   'P 1'
#
loop_
_entity.id
_entity.type
_entity.pdbx_description
1 polymer ?
#
loop_
_entity_poly.entity_id
_entity_poly.type
_entity_poly.pdbx_seq_one_letter_code
_entity_poly.pdbx_strand_id
1 'polypeptide(L)' 'MKYSKATNYALHTILFLAKATPNKLVSVHQLAEMQNVSPTYLSKILTKLTKEGMIHSSSGP' A
#
# COMPACT_ATOMS: atom_id res chain seq x y z
N MET A 1 11.64 7.61 -18.18
CA MET A 1 11.31 8.26 -16.89
C MET A 1 12.11 7.60 -15.77
N LYS A 2 12.65 8.36 -14.80
CA LYS A 2 13.31 7.81 -13.61
C LYS A 2 12.28 7.71 -12.49
N TYR A 3 12.01 6.51 -12.00
CA TYR A 3 11.10 6.29 -10.88
C TYR A 3 11.84 5.79 -9.65
N SER A 4 11.34 6.17 -8.48
CA SER A 4 11.91 5.70 -7.21
C SER A 4 11.46 4.27 -6.91
N LYS A 5 12.20 3.55 -6.06
CA LYS A 5 11.74 2.27 -5.51
C LYS A 5 10.37 2.41 -4.83
N ALA A 6 10.13 3.53 -4.14
CA ALA A 6 8.85 3.82 -3.50
C ALA A 6 7.69 3.90 -4.51
N THR A 7 7.94 4.43 -5.71
CA THR A 7 6.95 4.46 -6.80
C THR A 7 6.58 3.05 -7.25
N ASN A 8 7.57 2.14 -7.33
CA ASN A 8 7.31 0.75 -7.70
C ASN A 8 6.41 0.06 -6.66
N TYR A 9 6.75 0.18 -5.38
CA TYR A 9 5.94 -0.41 -4.29
C TYR A 9 4.54 0.21 -4.22
N ALA A 10 4.41 1.51 -4.46
CA ALA A 10 3.10 2.17 -4.53
C ALA A 10 2.22 1.54 -5.63
N LEU A 11 2.78 1.37 -6.84
CA LEU A 11 2.04 0.78 -7.97
C LEU A 11 1.64 -0.67 -7.71
N HIS A 12 2.55 -1.49 -7.20
CA HIS A 12 2.24 -2.88 -6.85
C HIS A 12 1.16 -2.97 -5.77
N THR A 13 1.22 -2.09 -4.77
CA THR A 13 0.22 -2.05 -3.70
C THR A 13 -1.16 -1.65 -4.24
N ILE A 14 -1.25 -0.59 -5.03
CA ILE A 14 -2.52 -0.14 -5.63
C ILE A 14 -3.10 -1.23 -6.53
N LEU A 15 -2.28 -1.85 -7.37
CA LEU A 15 -2.72 -2.93 -8.25
C LEU A 15 -3.25 -4.13 -7.44
N PHE A 16 -2.57 -4.48 -6.34
CA PHE A 16 -3.02 -5.54 -5.45
C PHE A 16 -4.38 -5.20 -4.82
N LEU A 17 -4.52 -3.99 -4.28
CA LEU A 17 -5.77 -3.53 -3.65
C LEU A 17 -6.93 -3.44 -4.65
N ALA A 18 -6.66 -3.01 -5.89
CA ALA A 18 -7.65 -2.95 -6.95
C ALA A 18 -8.13 -4.35 -7.40
N LYS A 19 -7.27 -5.37 -7.29
CA LYS A 19 -7.64 -6.77 -7.57
C LYS A 19 -8.22 -7.50 -6.37
N ALA A 20 -7.99 -7.01 -5.15
CA ALA A 20 -8.53 -7.61 -3.94
C ALA A 20 -10.07 -7.49 -3.95
N THR A 21 -10.75 -8.51 -3.43
CA THR A 21 -12.22 -8.54 -3.33
C THR A 21 -12.75 -7.24 -2.70
N PRO A 22 -13.78 -6.60 -3.28
CA PRO A 22 -14.43 -5.46 -2.67
C PRO A 22 -14.86 -5.84 -1.25
N ASN A 23 -14.58 -4.98 -0.27
CA ASN A 23 -14.76 -5.16 1.19
C ASN A 23 -13.70 -5.95 1.98
N LYS A 24 -12.60 -6.41 1.38
CA LYS A 24 -11.51 -6.97 2.21
C LYS A 24 -10.55 -5.87 2.69
N LEU A 25 -10.51 -5.66 4.00
CA LEU A 25 -9.43 -4.89 4.62
C LEU A 25 -8.12 -5.70 4.55
N VAL A 26 -7.05 -5.05 4.15
CA VAL A 26 -5.71 -5.65 4.05
C VAL A 26 -4.78 -4.89 4.98
N SER A 27 -4.05 -5.61 5.84
CA SER A 27 -3.15 -4.95 6.79
C SER A 27 -1.85 -4.51 6.10
N VAL A 28 -1.22 -3.45 6.62
CA VAL A 28 0.08 -3.01 6.12
C VAL A 28 1.17 -4.07 6.30
N HIS A 29 1.07 -4.93 7.33
CA HIS A 29 1.99 -6.03 7.54
C HIS A 29 1.91 -7.07 6.42
N GLN A 30 0.69 -7.45 6.02
CA GLN A 30 0.49 -8.35 4.88
C GLN A 30 1.05 -7.75 3.58
N LEU A 31 0.79 -6.47 3.32
CA LEU A 31 1.31 -5.79 2.12
C LEU A 31 2.84 -5.70 2.12
N ALA A 32 3.46 -5.55 3.28
CA ALA A 32 4.90 -5.44 3.45
C ALA A 32 5.59 -6.80 3.26
N GLU A 33 5.02 -7.88 3.81
CA GLU A 33 5.50 -9.25 3.62
C GLU A 33 5.45 -9.66 2.15
N MET A 34 4.32 -9.43 1.47
CA MET A 34 4.17 -9.76 0.05
C MET A 34 5.18 -9.03 -0.85
N GLN A 35 5.58 -7.82 -0.47
CA GLN A 35 6.53 -7.00 -1.22
C GLN A 35 7.98 -7.14 -0.71
N ASN A 36 8.21 -7.97 0.30
CA ASN A 36 9.50 -8.18 0.97
C ASN A 36 10.18 -6.86 1.40
N VAL A 37 9.41 -5.99 2.07
CA VAL A 37 9.88 -4.72 2.62
C VAL A 37 9.50 -4.57 4.08
N SER A 38 10.13 -3.63 4.80
CA SER A 38 9.73 -3.37 6.17
C SER A 38 8.36 -2.70 6.25
N PRO A 39 7.52 -3.04 7.24
CA PRO A 39 6.23 -2.37 7.45
C PRO A 39 6.37 -0.86 7.59
N THR A 40 7.37 -0.38 8.32
CA THR A 40 7.64 1.05 8.51
C THR A 40 7.92 1.76 7.19
N TYR A 41 8.65 1.13 6.27
CA TYR A 41 8.93 1.70 4.96
C TYR A 41 7.66 1.78 4.11
N LEU A 42 6.88 0.70 4.07
CA LEU A 42 5.65 0.67 3.31
C LEU A 42 4.59 1.63 3.88
N SER A 43 4.46 1.74 5.20
CA SER A 43 3.55 2.70 5.86
C SER A 43 3.79 4.12 5.37
N LYS A 44 5.04 4.56 5.23
CA LYS A 44 5.34 5.91 4.71
C LYS A 44 4.83 6.13 3.28
N ILE A 45 4.82 5.07 2.46
CA ILE A 45 4.30 5.10 1.10
C ILE A 45 2.76 5.15 1.14
N LEU A 46 2.13 4.28 1.93
CA LEU A 46 0.68 4.23 2.06
C LEU A 46 0.11 5.54 2.62
N THR A 47 0.77 6.17 3.60
CA THR A 47 0.36 7.49 4.12
C THR A 47 0.29 8.54 3.02
N LYS A 48 1.24 8.53 2.07
CA LYS A 48 1.18 9.45 0.91
C LYS A 48 0.01 9.11 0.00
N LEU A 49 -0.20 7.83 -0.30
CA LEU A 49 -1.32 7.39 -1.14
C LEU A 49 -2.68 7.75 -0.53
N THR A 50 -2.84 7.57 0.79
CA THR A 50 -4.06 7.96 1.51
C THR A 50 -4.28 9.48 1.45
N LYS A 51 -3.22 10.26 1.66
CA LYS A 51 -3.29 11.74 1.62
C LYS A 51 -3.73 12.25 0.23
N GLU A 52 -3.27 11.61 -0.83
CA GLU A 52 -3.66 11.95 -2.21
C GLU A 52 -4.99 11.30 -2.65
N GLY A 53 -5.71 10.62 -1.75
CA GLY A 53 -7.00 10.00 -2.04
C GLY A 53 -6.93 8.75 -2.94
N MET A 54 -5.74 8.19 -3.16
CA MET A 54 -5.53 7.02 -4.02
C MET A 54 -5.98 5.71 -3.35
N ILE A 55 -5.94 5.67 -2.01
CA ILE A 55 -6.41 4.55 -1.18
C ILE A 55 -7.11 5.09 0.06
N HIS A 56 -7.94 4.25 0.70
CA HIS A 56 -8.56 4.57 1.97
C HIS A 56 -7.96 3.70 3.07
N SER A 57 -7.64 4.31 4.21
CA SER A 57 -7.23 3.60 5.42
C SER A 57 -8.39 3.55 6.40
N SER A 58 -8.67 2.37 6.95
CA SER A 58 -9.53 2.21 8.13
C SER A 58 -8.64 1.93 9.33
N SER A 59 -8.92 2.58 10.47
CA SER A 59 -8.46 2.05 11.75
C SER A 59 -9.15 0.72 11.98
N GLY A 60 -8.39 -0.31 12.35
CA GLY A 60 -8.98 -1.56 12.85
C GLY A 60 -9.64 -1.33 14.21
N PRO A 61 -10.49 -2.26 14.66
CA PRO A 61 -10.87 -2.36 16.07
C PRO A 61 -9.65 -2.63 16.97
#